data_AF-A0A831LUE6-F1
#
_entry.id   AF-A0A831LUE6-F1
#
_cell.length_a   1.000
_cell.length_b   1.000
_cell.length_c   1.000
_cell.angle_alpha   90.00
_cell.angle_beta   90.00
_cell.angle_gamma   90.00
#
_symmetry.space_group_name_H-M   'P 1'
#
loop_
_entity.id
_entity.type
_entity.pdbx_description
1 polymer ?
#
loop_
_entity_poly.entity_id
_entity_poly.type
_entity_poly.pdbx_seq_one_letter_code
_entity_poly.pdbx_strand_id
1 'polypeptide(L)'
;IQNGELLVSVYTTGTPYQTISVQAEGYETYTAAITQYPAKSETVTIDVTLQQAPIGGDMGAYLVTCNVQGAQVYFDNDYKGSIQNGELLVSVYVTGTPYQTIRVQANGYQTYSASITQYPAKGQTVTIAATLTPVTQKAPLSPLSALGALGALGALLVLRRKN
;
A
#
# COMPACT_ATOMS: atom_id res chain seq x y z
N ILE A 1 38.15 15.43 1.60
CA ILE A 1 38.54 14.01 1.53
C ILE A 1 39.16 13.81 0.15
N GLN A 2 40.47 13.53 0.06
CA GLN A 2 41.08 13.13 -1.22
C GLN A 2 41.22 11.61 -1.17
N ASN A 3 40.78 10.90 -2.21
CA ASN A 3 40.85 9.43 -2.31
C ASN A 3 40.22 8.63 -1.15
N GLY A 4 39.25 9.20 -0.42
CA GLY A 4 38.58 8.53 0.70
C GLY A 4 39.28 8.70 2.06
N GLU A 5 40.42 9.40 2.09
CA GLU A 5 41.16 9.69 3.32
C GLU A 5 41.04 11.16 3.75
N LEU A 6 40.98 11.37 5.06
CA LEU A 6 41.06 12.68 5.70
C LEU A 6 42.16 12.63 6.76
N LEU A 7 43.25 13.35 6.51
CA LEU A 7 44.31 13.55 7.50
C LEU A 7 43.98 14.74 8.40
N VAL A 8 43.95 14.50 9.71
CA VAL A 8 43.74 15.53 10.74
C VAL A 8 45.00 15.64 11.59
N SER A 9 45.68 16.77 11.50
CA SER A 9 46.84 17.05 12.34
C SER A 9 46.39 17.42 13.76
N VAL A 10 46.89 16.70 14.76
CA VAL A 10 46.60 16.94 16.17
C VAL A 10 47.88 17.33 16.93
N TYR A 11 47.74 18.14 17.97
CA TYR A 11 48.85 18.49 18.86
C TYR A 11 48.86 17.57 20.08
N THR A 12 50.03 17.01 20.42
CA THR A 12 50.19 16.11 21.58
C THR A 12 50.05 16.80 22.94
N THR A 13 49.98 18.14 22.96
CA THR A 13 49.91 18.97 24.17
C THR A 13 48.56 19.68 24.35
N GLY A 14 47.61 19.46 23.43
CA GLY A 14 46.26 20.03 23.49
C GLY A 14 45.24 19.03 24.01
N THR A 15 44.01 19.49 24.27
CA THR A 15 42.88 18.60 24.54
C THR A 15 42.56 17.80 23.28
N PRO A 16 42.64 16.45 23.31
CA PRO A 16 42.44 15.65 22.12
C PRO A 16 40.95 15.56 21.74
N TYR A 17 40.68 15.34 20.45
CA TYR A 17 39.34 15.01 19.97
C TYR A 17 38.91 13.66 20.55
N GLN A 18 37.70 13.56 21.09
CA GLN A 18 37.24 12.33 21.74
C GLN A 18 36.36 11.47 20.83
N THR A 19 35.83 12.03 19.76
CA THR A 19 34.91 11.34 18.86
C THR A 19 35.19 11.68 17.41
N ILE A 20 34.86 10.76 16.53
CA ILE A 20 34.73 10.99 15.09
C ILE A 20 33.27 10.83 14.68
N SER A 21 32.84 11.64 13.72
CA SER A 21 31.54 11.52 13.07
C SER A 21 31.74 11.63 11.57
N VAL A 22 31.26 10.65 10.81
CA VAL A 22 31.36 10.60 9.35
C VAL A 22 29.95 10.48 8.77
N GLN A 23 29.61 11.41 7.88
CA GLN A 23 28.32 11.46 7.19
C GLN A 23 28.54 11.41 5.68
N ALA A 24 27.74 10.60 5.00
CA ALA A 24 27.65 10.56 3.54
C ALA A 24 26.19 10.41 3.12
N GLU A 25 25.83 10.97 1.96
CA GLU A 25 24.47 10.83 1.42
C GLU A 25 24.14 9.35 1.16
N GLY A 26 22.99 8.88 1.67
CA GLY A 26 22.55 7.49 1.52
C GLY A 26 23.15 6.49 2.53
N TYR A 27 23.93 6.96 3.51
CA TYR A 27 24.53 6.13 4.56
C TYR A 27 24.12 6.60 5.96
N GLU A 28 24.11 5.69 6.93
CA GLU A 28 23.95 6.05 8.33
C GLU A 28 25.16 6.84 8.83
N THR A 29 24.91 7.83 9.70
CA THR A 29 25.99 8.60 10.33
C THR A 29 26.80 7.68 11.23
N TYR A 30 28.06 7.43 10.88
CA TYR A 30 28.96 6.67 11.71
C TYR A 30 29.52 7.57 12.81
N THR A 31 29.39 7.15 14.07
CA THR A 31 29.98 7.85 15.21
C THR A 31 30.73 6.86 16.09
N ALA A 32 31.98 7.17 16.40
CA ALA A 32 32.83 6.35 17.26
C ALA A 32 33.69 7.20 18.19
N ALA A 33 34.03 6.65 19.36
CA ALA A 33 34.99 7.25 20.27
C ALA A 33 36.42 7.02 19.77
N ILE A 34 37.26 8.04 19.89
CA ILE A 34 38.70 7.92 19.66
C ILE A 34 39.33 7.37 20.93
N THR A 35 39.75 6.10 20.87
CA THR A 35 40.41 5.42 21.99
C THR A 35 41.93 5.34 21.83
N GLN A 36 42.44 5.67 20.64
CA GLN A 36 43.86 5.66 20.32
C GLN A 36 44.29 7.02 19.75
N TYR A 37 45.36 7.58 20.30
CA TYR A 37 45.89 8.90 19.96
C TYR A 37 47.31 8.75 19.42
N PRO A 38 47.65 9.43 18.30
CA PRO A 38 49.00 9.39 17.76
C PRO A 38 50.01 10.06 18.71
N ALA A 39 51.17 9.45 18.91
CA ALA A 39 52.32 10.11 19.51
C ALA A 39 52.95 11.13 18.54
N LYS A 40 53.96 11.86 19.02
CA LYS A 40 54.69 12.82 18.19
C LYS A 40 55.27 12.13 16.96
N SER A 41 54.95 12.64 15.77
CA SER A 41 55.36 12.09 14.47
C SER A 41 54.77 10.70 14.13
N GLU A 42 53.69 10.30 14.80
CA GLU A 42 52.92 9.09 14.48
C GLU A 42 51.62 9.44 13.75
N THR A 43 51.06 8.48 13.03
CA THR A 43 49.72 8.57 12.43
C THR A 43 48.90 7.37 12.90
N VAL A 44 47.70 7.64 13.42
CA VAL A 44 46.72 6.60 13.73
C VAL A 44 45.66 6.61 12.64
N THR A 45 45.50 5.49 11.96
CA THR A 45 44.45 5.31 10.96
C THR A 45 43.19 4.80 11.65
N ILE A 46 42.05 5.43 11.36
CA ILE A 46 40.74 4.95 11.80
C ILE A 46 39.98 4.51 10.56
N ASP A 47 39.82 3.20 10.40
CA ASP A 47 39.04 2.63 9.31
C ASP A 47 37.54 2.79 9.60
N VAL A 48 36.83 3.47 8.70
CA VAL A 48 35.39 3.68 8.81
C VAL A 48 34.67 2.95 7.67
N THR A 49 33.84 1.98 8.03
CA THR A 49 32.93 1.32 7.09
C THR A 49 31.52 1.86 7.31
N LEU A 50 31.02 2.65 6.37
CA LEU A 50 29.66 3.19 6.43
C LEU A 50 28.64 2.11 6.04
N GLN A 51 27.54 2.04 6.79
CA GLN A 51 26.39 1.20 6.45
C GLN A 51 25.39 2.02 5.63
N GLN A 52 24.90 1.48 4.53
CA GLN A 52 23.85 2.13 3.74
C GLN A 52 22.62 2.31 4.61
N ALA A 53 22.07 3.52 4.62
CA ALA A 53 20.80 3.76 5.28
C ALA A 53 19.72 2.96 4.54
N PRO A 54 18.83 2.24 5.25
CA PRO A 54 17.77 1.50 4.59
C PRO A 54 16.88 2.45 3.78
N ILE A 55 16.80 2.20 2.47
CA ILE A 55 15.83 2.86 1.60
C ILE A 55 14.45 2.43 2.10
N GLY A 56 13.66 3.37 2.63
CA GLY A 56 12.38 3.02 3.25
C GLY A 56 12.42 2.78 4.77
N GLY A 57 13.40 3.28 5.52
CA GLY A 57 13.47 3.03 6.97
C GLY A 57 12.24 3.46 7.78
N ASP A 58 11.48 4.46 7.31
CA ASP A 58 10.26 4.92 7.96
C ASP A 58 9.03 4.26 7.33
N MET A 59 8.32 3.46 8.14
CA MET A 59 7.08 2.79 7.73
C MET A 59 5.85 3.50 8.30
N GLY A 60 4.81 3.59 7.48
CA GLY A 60 3.46 3.97 7.86
C GLY A 60 2.47 2.88 7.47
N ALA A 61 1.20 3.03 7.81
CA ALA A 61 0.17 2.08 7.44
C ALA A 61 -1.10 2.76 6.94
N TYR A 62 -1.81 2.09 6.03
CA TYR A 62 -3.18 2.39 5.68
C TYR A 62 -4.09 1.30 6.26
N LEU A 63 -5.12 1.72 7.00
CA LEU A 63 -6.18 0.83 7.45
C LEU A 63 -7.38 1.02 6.52
N VAL A 64 -7.59 0.09 5.60
CA VAL A 64 -8.72 0.13 4.67
C VAL A 64 -9.89 -0.61 5.30
N THR A 65 -11.01 0.07 5.54
CA THR A 65 -12.22 -0.54 6.08
C THR A 65 -13.28 -0.67 4.99
N CYS A 66 -14.00 -1.79 4.97
CA CYS A 66 -15.04 -2.04 3.97
C CYS A 66 -16.19 -2.87 4.53
N ASN A 67 -17.41 -2.59 4.04
CA ASN A 67 -18.63 -3.30 4.43
C ASN A 67 -18.76 -4.70 3.81
N VAL A 68 -17.91 -5.08 2.85
CA VAL A 68 -17.98 -6.36 2.14
C VAL A 68 -16.72 -7.19 2.43
N GLN A 69 -16.91 -8.38 3.01
CA GLN A 69 -15.80 -9.32 3.19
C GLN A 69 -15.31 -9.88 1.85
N GLY A 70 -14.00 -10.12 1.77
CA GLY A 70 -13.36 -10.62 0.56
C GLY A 70 -13.22 -9.56 -0.55
N ALA A 71 -13.60 -8.30 -0.29
CA ALA A 71 -13.36 -7.20 -1.22
C ALA A 71 -11.86 -7.03 -1.45
N GLN A 72 -11.46 -6.96 -2.72
CA GLN A 72 -10.06 -6.84 -3.14
C GLN A 72 -9.65 -5.37 -3.14
N VAL A 73 -8.52 -5.06 -2.51
CA VAL A 73 -7.98 -3.70 -2.39
C VAL A 73 -6.75 -3.56 -3.28
N TYR A 74 -6.71 -2.49 -4.05
CA TYR A 74 -5.61 -2.14 -4.94
C TYR A 74 -5.17 -0.70 -4.71
N PHE A 75 -3.86 -0.46 -4.67
CA PHE A 75 -3.28 0.89 -4.67
C PHE A 75 -2.51 1.12 -5.97
N ASP A 76 -2.84 2.13 -6.76
CA ASP A 76 -2.25 2.37 -8.10
C ASP A 76 -2.22 1.13 -9.01
N ASN A 77 -3.26 0.30 -8.93
CA ASN A 77 -3.40 -1.01 -9.58
C ASN A 77 -2.54 -2.15 -9.00
N ASP A 78 -1.74 -1.90 -7.97
CA ASP A 78 -1.04 -2.94 -7.23
C ASP A 78 -1.96 -3.61 -6.20
N TYR A 79 -2.06 -4.93 -6.24
CA TYR A 79 -2.95 -5.70 -5.36
C TYR A 79 -2.37 -5.79 -3.95
N LYS A 80 -3.12 -5.31 -2.95
CA LYS A 80 -2.67 -5.27 -1.55
C LYS A 80 -3.25 -6.37 -0.69
N GLY A 81 -4.34 -6.99 -1.13
CA GLY A 81 -5.00 -8.06 -0.40
C GLY A 81 -6.52 -7.98 -0.48
N SER A 82 -7.16 -8.82 0.32
CA SER A 82 -8.61 -8.85 0.49
C SER A 82 -9.00 -8.41 1.89
N ILE A 83 -10.12 -7.69 2.02
CA ILE A 83 -10.70 -7.30 3.31
C ILE A 83 -11.09 -8.54 4.11
N GLN A 84 -10.61 -8.62 5.35
CA GLN A 84 -10.90 -9.68 6.32
C GLN A 84 -11.40 -9.03 7.62
N ASN A 85 -12.47 -9.57 8.23
CA ASN A 85 -13.08 -8.97 9.43
C ASN A 85 -13.46 -7.48 9.27
N GLY A 86 -13.76 -7.04 8.05
CA GLY A 86 -14.15 -5.66 7.75
C GLY A 86 -12.97 -4.70 7.52
N GLU A 87 -11.72 -5.14 7.66
CA GLU A 87 -10.54 -4.28 7.54
C GLU A 87 -9.38 -4.95 6.77
N LEU A 88 -8.42 -4.15 6.30
CA LEU A 88 -7.15 -4.57 5.74
C LEU A 88 -6.07 -3.55 6.11
N LEU A 89 -4.99 -4.00 6.75
CA LEU A 89 -3.84 -3.17 7.08
C LEU A 89 -2.77 -3.32 5.98
N VAL A 90 -2.40 -2.20 5.36
CA VAL A 90 -1.40 -2.13 4.30
C VAL A 90 -0.22 -1.29 4.77
N SER A 91 0.92 -1.93 5.02
CA SER A 91 2.16 -1.24 5.39
C SER A 91 2.82 -0.63 4.16
N VAL A 92 3.29 0.62 4.29
CA VAL A 92 3.91 1.39 3.21
C VAL A 92 5.16 2.11 3.69
N TYR A 93 6.10 2.36 2.78
CA TYR A 93 7.29 3.15 3.04
C TYR A 93 6.97 4.64 2.90
N VAL A 94 7.17 5.42 3.97
CA VAL A 94 6.89 6.86 4.01
C VAL A 94 7.88 7.64 3.16
N THR A 95 9.10 7.14 3.01
CA THR A 95 10.15 7.73 2.17
C THR A 95 10.15 7.20 0.73
N GLY A 96 9.23 6.30 0.38
CA GLY A 96 9.05 5.80 -0.98
C GLY A 96 8.14 6.70 -1.84
N THR A 97 7.90 6.29 -3.09
CA THR A 97 6.89 6.93 -3.93
C THR A 97 5.49 6.67 -3.36
N PRO A 98 4.72 7.71 -2.99
CA PRO A 98 3.42 7.53 -2.37
C PRO A 98 2.36 7.09 -3.38
N TYR A 99 1.45 6.19 -2.94
CA TYR A 99 0.33 5.75 -3.76
C TYR A 99 -0.68 6.87 -4.00
N GLN A 100 -1.18 7.02 -5.23
CA GLN A 100 -2.05 8.12 -5.61
C GLN A 100 -3.54 7.75 -5.59
N THR A 101 -3.86 6.48 -5.82
CA THR A 101 -5.23 5.99 -6.00
C THR A 101 -5.47 4.71 -5.22
N ILE A 102 -6.71 4.57 -4.72
CA ILE A 102 -7.22 3.34 -4.13
C ILE A 102 -8.41 2.84 -4.93
N ARG A 103 -8.46 1.53 -5.15
CA ARG A 103 -9.56 0.83 -5.79
C ARG A 103 -9.97 -0.38 -4.96
N VAL A 104 -11.25 -0.45 -4.60
CA VAL A 104 -11.82 -1.57 -3.84
C VAL A 104 -12.94 -2.20 -4.67
N GLN A 105 -12.87 -3.51 -4.90
CA GLN A 105 -13.85 -4.22 -5.73
C GLN A 105 -14.31 -5.52 -5.07
N ALA A 106 -15.58 -5.86 -5.26
CA ALA A 106 -16.16 -7.15 -4.86
C ALA A 106 -17.19 -7.60 -5.90
N ASN A 107 -17.38 -8.92 -6.03
CA ASN A 107 -18.35 -9.47 -6.97
C ASN A 107 -19.79 -9.08 -6.56
N GLY A 108 -20.59 -8.59 -7.51
CA GLY A 108 -21.95 -8.12 -7.25
C GLY A 108 -22.03 -6.71 -6.66
N TYR A 109 -20.90 -5.99 -6.57
CA TYR A 109 -20.85 -4.61 -6.08
C TYR A 109 -20.21 -3.67 -7.10
N GLN A 110 -20.60 -2.39 -7.04
CA GLN A 110 -19.97 -1.32 -7.79
C GLN A 110 -18.56 -1.08 -7.24
N THR A 111 -17.56 -1.00 -8.11
CA THR A 111 -16.18 -0.72 -7.72
C THR A 111 -16.09 0.66 -7.08
N TYR A 112 -15.48 0.73 -5.89
CA TYR A 112 -15.11 1.98 -5.24
C TYR A 112 -13.74 2.44 -5.74
N SER A 113 -13.60 3.71 -6.10
CA SER A 113 -12.34 4.30 -6.54
C SER A 113 -12.22 5.72 -6.02
N ALA A 114 -11.08 6.04 -5.42
CA ALA A 114 -10.81 7.35 -4.84
C ALA A 114 -9.32 7.71 -4.96
N SER A 115 -9.03 9.00 -4.95
CA SER A 115 -7.66 9.51 -4.82
C SER A 115 -7.23 9.53 -3.36
N ILE A 116 -5.99 9.17 -3.09
CA ILE A 116 -5.38 9.22 -1.76
C ILE A 116 -4.88 10.65 -1.53
N THR A 117 -5.47 11.33 -0.56
CA THR A 117 -5.10 12.73 -0.20
C THR A 117 -4.39 12.83 1.14
N GLN A 118 -4.39 11.74 1.93
CA GLN A 118 -3.69 11.65 3.21
C GLN A 118 -2.67 10.52 3.16
N TYR A 119 -1.48 10.82 3.69
CA TYR A 119 -0.33 9.93 3.68
C TYR A 119 0.13 9.68 5.12
N PRO A 120 0.33 8.42 5.53
CA PRO A 120 0.78 8.12 6.89
C PRO A 120 2.21 8.63 7.08
N ALA A 121 2.43 9.35 8.18
CA ALA A 121 3.77 9.61 8.69
C ALA A 121 4.38 8.35 9.34
N LYS A 122 5.65 8.44 9.75
CA LYS A 122 6.36 7.37 10.46
C LYS A 122 5.56 6.88 11.68
N GLY A 123 5.22 5.58 11.68
CA GLY A 123 4.45 4.92 12.75
C GLY A 123 2.96 5.30 12.79
N GLN A 124 2.50 6.14 11.86
CA GLN A 124 1.09 6.55 11.77
C GLN A 124 0.29 5.53 10.96
N THR A 125 -0.97 5.35 11.34
CA THR A 125 -1.98 4.64 10.54
C THR A 125 -3.03 5.63 10.04
N VAL A 126 -3.29 5.62 8.74
CA VAL A 126 -4.35 6.42 8.10
C VAL A 126 -5.50 5.51 7.72
N THR A 127 -6.71 5.82 8.19
CA THR A 127 -7.90 5.02 7.89
C THR A 127 -8.58 5.49 6.61
N ILE A 128 -8.86 4.56 5.69
CA ILE A 128 -9.63 4.80 4.47
C ILE A 128 -10.89 3.95 4.52
N ALA A 129 -12.05 4.60 4.65
CA ALA A 129 -13.34 3.92 4.63
C ALA A 129 -13.88 3.81 3.20
N ALA A 130 -14.04 2.57 2.72
CA ALA A 130 -14.59 2.26 1.41
C ALA A 130 -15.92 1.52 1.54
N THR A 131 -17.02 2.19 1.18
CA THR A 131 -18.35 1.58 1.19
C THR A 131 -18.75 1.15 -0.21
N LEU A 132 -18.96 -0.15 -0.40
CA LEU A 132 -19.41 -0.75 -1.66
C LEU A 132 -20.93 -0.85 -1.71
N THR A 133 -21.51 -0.45 -2.84
CA THR A 133 -22.94 -0.54 -3.13
C THR A 133 -23.21 -1.73 -4.07
N PRO A 134 -24.23 -2.56 -3.82
CA PRO A 134 -24.56 -3.69 -4.70
C PRO A 134 -25.05 -3.21 -6.07
N VAL A 135 -24.65 -3.90 -7.14
CA VAL A 135 -25.20 -3.62 -8.48
C VAL A 135 -26.59 -4.24 -8.59
N THR A 136 -27.62 -3.42 -8.81
CA THR A 136 -28.96 -3.93 -9.10
C THR A 136 -29.03 -4.39 -10.55
N GLN A 137 -29.01 -5.71 -10.77
CA GLN A 137 -29.24 -6.28 -12.08
C GLN A 137 -30.73 -6.06 -12.42
N LYS A 138 -31.05 -5.14 -13.33
CA LYS A 138 -32.40 -5.04 -13.89
C LYS A 138 -32.69 -6.36 -14.59
N ALA A 139 -33.64 -7.15 -14.07
CA ALA A 139 -34.10 -8.36 -14.72
C ALA A 139 -34.61 -8.00 -16.14
N PRO A 140 -34.30 -8.79 -17.19
CA PRO A 140 -34.95 -8.61 -18.46
C PRO A 140 -36.45 -8.84 -18.29
N LEU A 141 -37.26 -7.83 -18.58
CA LEU A 141 -38.70 -7.99 -18.76
C LEU A 141 -38.90 -8.95 -19.94
N SER A 142 -39.12 -10.22 -19.67
CA SER A 142 -39.61 -11.15 -20.70
C SER A 142 -40.96 -10.62 -21.19
N PRO A 143 -41.13 -10.24 -22.47
CA PRO A 143 -42.46 -10.00 -22.99
C PRO A 143 -43.16 -11.36 -23.10
N LEU A 144 -44.05 -11.63 -22.15
CA LEU A 144 -45.08 -12.65 -22.31
C LEU A 144 -46.00 -12.14 -23.43
N SER A 145 -45.67 -12.43 -24.69
CA SER A 145 -46.54 -12.18 -25.82
C SER A 145 -47.75 -13.09 -25.70
N ALA A 146 -48.78 -12.54 -25.07
CA ALA A 146 -50.16 -12.96 -25.12
C ALA A 146 -50.57 -13.21 -26.57
N LEU A 147 -50.65 -14.49 -26.97
CA LEU A 147 -51.42 -14.90 -28.13
C LEU A 147 -52.91 -14.81 -27.74
N GLY A 148 -53.46 -13.64 -28.03
CA GLY A 148 -54.73 -13.46 -28.74
C GLY A 148 -55.96 -14.18 -28.18
N ALA A 149 -56.84 -13.39 -27.57
CA ALA A 149 -58.22 -13.74 -27.30
C ALA A 149 -59.10 -13.73 -28.59
N LEU A 150 -60.24 -14.42 -28.47
CA LEU A 150 -61.58 -14.12 -29.04
C LEU A 150 -62.07 -14.94 -30.25
N GLY A 151 -63.12 -15.75 -30.04
CA GLY A 151 -63.90 -16.36 -31.12
C GLY A 151 -65.04 -17.32 -30.69
N ALA A 152 -66.16 -16.75 -30.26
CA ALA A 152 -67.56 -17.19 -30.43
C ALA A 152 -68.10 -18.56 -29.93
N LEU A 153 -69.22 -18.46 -29.19
CA LEU A 153 -70.30 -19.45 -29.01
C LEU A 153 -70.69 -20.14 -30.34
N GLY A 154 -70.94 -21.45 -30.30
CA GLY A 154 -71.68 -22.15 -31.35
C GLY A 154 -71.57 -23.67 -31.27
N ALA A 155 -72.66 -24.34 -30.92
CA ALA A 155 -72.79 -25.79 -30.83
C ALA A 155 -72.45 -26.50 -32.15
N LEU A 156 -71.74 -27.64 -32.08
CA LEU A 156 -72.08 -28.77 -32.95
C LEU A 156 -71.67 -30.11 -32.34
N LEU A 157 -72.71 -30.88 -32.09
CA LEU A 157 -72.77 -32.24 -31.64
C LEU A 157 -72.35 -33.17 -32.80
N VAL A 158 -71.25 -33.90 -32.68
CA VAL A 158 -70.97 -35.04 -33.58
C VAL A 158 -70.50 -36.23 -32.75
N LEU A 159 -71.39 -37.23 -32.66
CA LEU A 159 -71.05 -38.59 -32.28
C LEU A 159 -69.95 -39.12 -33.21
N ARG A 160 -68.91 -39.72 -32.63
CA ARG A 160 -68.22 -40.83 -33.28
C ARG A 160 -68.20 -42.05 -32.37
N ARG A 161 -69.07 -42.98 -32.72
CA ARG A 161 -69.16 -44.37 -32.29
C ARG A 161 -68.04 -45.19 -32.95
N LYS A 162 -67.36 -46.05 -32.18
CA LYS A 162 -66.73 -47.35 -32.50
C LYS A 162 -65.58 -47.60 -31.51
N ASN A 163 -65.44 -48.73 -30.84
CA ASN A 163 -66.13 -50.03 -30.88
C ASN A 163 -66.41 -50.48 -29.45
#